data_AF-A0A2G2P2H9-F1
#
_entry.id   AF-A0A2G2P2H9-F1
#
_cell.length_a   1.000
_cell.length_b   1.000
_cell.length_c   1.000
_cell.angle_alpha   90.00
_cell.angle_beta   90.00
_cell.angle_gamma   90.00
#
_symmetry.space_group_name_H-M   'P 1'
#
loop_
_entity.id
_entity.type
_entity.pdbx_description
1 polymer ?
#
loop_
_entity_poly.entity_id
_entity_poly.type
_entity_poly.pdbx_seq_one_letter_code
_entity_poly.pdbx_strand_id
1 'polypeptide(L)'
;MKINELILFTNNLDKQIDFYSIILGFQILNSTPESCSFKVGDSILIFKYRKDVVPYHFAINIPSNKEIEALNWLKERVAVLSFDGNEIIDFSNWNAKAIYFYDIDKNIVEFISRKNLNLNSSLKFSTKLSINISEIGIVTDNIEETYDSLIKINKISVFSGDFDRFCAVGDDQGLFIIVNNKFKKWFPTGDLIEQSDFSIKGDFNFKYTNGKIIEVS
;
A
#
# COMPACT_ATOMS: atom_id res chain seq x y z
N MET A 1 -8.78 9.97 5.34
CA MET A 1 -7.54 10.32 4.61
C MET A 1 -7.65 9.75 3.22
N LYS A 2 -7.40 10.54 2.17
CA LYS A 2 -7.43 10.08 0.77
C LYS A 2 -6.05 10.18 0.11
N ILE A 3 -5.64 9.05 -0.48
CA ILE A 3 -4.45 8.93 -1.32
C ILE A 3 -4.91 9.00 -2.78
N ASN A 4 -4.79 10.15 -3.43
CA ASN A 4 -5.17 10.32 -4.83
C ASN A 4 -4.09 9.82 -5.78
N GLU A 5 -2.81 10.11 -5.50
CA GLU A 5 -1.68 9.59 -6.25
C GLU A 5 -0.65 9.00 -5.28
N LEU A 6 -0.16 7.80 -5.57
CA LEU A 6 1.00 7.21 -4.93
C LEU A 6 2.08 7.00 -6.00
N ILE A 7 3.23 7.64 -5.81
CA ILE A 7 4.38 7.55 -6.72
C ILE A 7 5.47 6.73 -6.05
N LEU A 8 5.72 5.55 -6.61
CA LEU A 8 6.76 4.61 -6.21
C LEU A 8 7.85 4.54 -7.29
N PHE A 9 8.98 3.92 -6.95
CA PHE A 9 10.09 3.76 -7.87
C PHE A 9 10.39 2.29 -8.14
N THR A 10 10.83 2.01 -9.36
CA THR A 10 11.20 0.66 -9.83
C THR A 10 12.47 0.74 -10.67
N ASN A 11 13.32 -0.29 -10.59
CA ASN A 11 14.45 -0.45 -11.52
C ASN A 11 14.13 -1.42 -12.68
N ASN A 12 12.92 -1.97 -12.72
CA ASN A 12 12.43 -2.91 -13.73
C ASN A 12 11.09 -2.45 -14.33
N LEU A 13 11.04 -1.19 -14.81
CA LEU A 13 9.79 -0.53 -15.19
C LEU A 13 8.92 -1.38 -16.15
N ASP A 14 9.49 -1.92 -17.23
CA ASP A 14 8.74 -2.73 -18.20
C ASP A 14 8.08 -3.96 -17.57
N LYS A 15 8.82 -4.68 -16.71
CA LYS A 15 8.28 -5.86 -16.02
C LYS A 15 7.19 -5.49 -15.03
N GLN A 16 7.32 -4.34 -14.36
CA GLN A 16 6.26 -3.84 -13.50
C GLN A 16 5.02 -3.43 -14.29
N ILE A 17 5.20 -2.84 -15.47
CA ILE A 17 4.09 -2.56 -16.36
C ILE A 17 3.35 -3.84 -16.72
N ASP A 18 4.06 -4.89 -17.12
CA ASP A 18 3.46 -6.19 -17.45
C ASP A 18 2.74 -6.79 -16.23
N PHE A 19 3.35 -6.72 -15.04
CA PHE A 19 2.73 -7.24 -13.82
C PHE A 19 1.40 -6.55 -13.49
N TYR A 20 1.39 -5.22 -13.43
CA TYR A 20 0.17 -4.50 -13.04
C TYR A 20 -0.89 -4.50 -14.14
N SER A 21 -0.51 -4.42 -15.43
CA SER A 21 -1.48 -4.34 -16.53
C SER A 21 -1.95 -5.68 -17.08
N ILE A 22 -1.06 -6.68 -17.17
CA ILE A 22 -1.37 -7.98 -17.80
C ILE A 22 -1.74 -9.00 -16.72
N ILE A 23 -0.88 -9.17 -15.71
CA ILE A 23 -1.10 -10.18 -14.66
C ILE A 23 -2.27 -9.76 -13.76
N LEU A 24 -2.23 -8.52 -13.25
CA LEU A 24 -3.28 -8.00 -12.38
C LEU A 24 -4.45 -7.34 -13.12
N GLY A 25 -4.27 -6.93 -14.38
CA GLY A 25 -5.36 -6.37 -15.18
C GLY A 25 -5.75 -4.92 -14.84
N PHE A 26 -4.89 -4.15 -14.18
CA PHE A 26 -5.14 -2.73 -13.94
C PHE A 26 -5.09 -1.92 -15.24
N GLN A 27 -5.96 -0.92 -15.35
CA GLN A 27 -5.97 -0.02 -16.51
C GLN A 27 -4.77 0.93 -16.47
N ILE A 28 -3.95 0.92 -17.52
CA ILE A 28 -2.94 1.96 -17.77
C ILE A 28 -3.65 3.27 -18.12
N LEU A 29 -3.29 4.35 -17.42
CA LEU A 29 -3.77 5.71 -17.69
C LEU A 29 -2.80 6.51 -18.54
N ASN A 30 -1.50 6.34 -18.32
CA ASN A 30 -0.43 7.00 -19.03
C ASN A 30 0.84 6.13 -18.94
N SER A 31 1.64 6.15 -20.00
CA SER A 31 2.93 5.45 -20.05
C SER A 31 3.94 6.28 -20.84
N THR A 32 5.12 6.45 -20.28
CA THR A 32 6.29 7.13 -20.86
C THR A 32 7.52 6.23 -20.69
N PRO A 33 8.65 6.53 -21.35
CA PRO A 33 9.86 5.73 -21.18
C PRO A 33 10.37 5.64 -19.73
N GLU A 34 10.06 6.64 -18.89
CA GLU A 34 10.52 6.72 -17.50
C GLU A 34 9.41 6.49 -16.46
N SER A 35 8.14 6.31 -16.87
CA SER A 35 7.05 6.15 -15.91
C SER A 35 5.80 5.49 -16.47
N CYS A 36 5.01 4.84 -15.63
CA CYS A 36 3.68 4.36 -15.98
C CYS A 36 2.71 4.52 -14.80
N SER A 37 1.46 4.88 -15.11
CA SER A 37 0.41 5.10 -14.11
C SER A 37 -0.79 4.18 -14.35
N PHE A 38 -1.34 3.64 -13.26
CA PHE A 38 -2.44 2.68 -13.25
C PHE A 38 -3.63 3.22 -12.45
N LYS A 39 -4.84 2.98 -12.94
CA LYS A 39 -6.08 3.29 -12.21
C LYS A 39 -6.32 2.24 -11.12
N VAL A 40 -6.42 2.68 -9.88
CA VAL A 40 -6.73 1.84 -8.71
C VAL A 40 -7.95 2.45 -8.01
N GLY A 41 -9.14 2.19 -8.56
CA GLY A 41 -10.38 2.82 -8.10
C GLY A 41 -10.32 4.34 -8.19
N ASP A 42 -10.40 5.00 -7.04
CA ASP A 42 -10.29 6.46 -6.86
C ASP A 42 -8.84 6.97 -6.74
N SER A 43 -7.86 6.07 -6.70
CA SER A 43 -6.43 6.38 -6.63
C SER A 43 -5.70 6.10 -7.96
N ILE A 44 -4.52 6.69 -8.12
CA ILE A 44 -3.58 6.41 -9.19
C ILE A 44 -2.28 5.89 -8.58
N LEU A 45 -1.86 4.69 -8.99
CA LEU A 45 -0.54 4.15 -8.69
C LEU A 45 0.41 4.52 -9.82
N ILE A 46 1.55 5.13 -9.50
CA ILE A 46 2.54 5.57 -10.49
C ILE A 46 3.88 4.93 -10.16
N PHE A 47 4.46 4.21 -11.12
CA PHE A 47 5.84 3.77 -11.05
C PHE A 47 6.72 4.69 -11.89
N LYS A 48 7.85 5.12 -11.32
CA LYS A 48 8.91 5.84 -12.02
C LYS A 48 10.21 5.05 -12.02
N TYR A 49 10.93 5.08 -13.13
CA TYR A 49 12.23 4.43 -13.18
C TYR A 49 13.23 5.09 -12.21
N ARG A 50 13.94 4.27 -11.45
CA ARG A 50 15.11 4.65 -10.65
C ARG A 50 16.05 3.45 -10.53
N LYS A 51 17.36 3.69 -10.59
CA LYS A 51 18.37 2.62 -10.53
C LYS A 51 18.33 1.85 -9.21
N ASP A 52 18.34 2.59 -8.11
CA ASP A 52 18.38 2.05 -6.75
C ASP A 52 16.97 2.14 -6.14
N VAL A 53 16.41 1.00 -5.79
CA VAL A 53 15.06 0.89 -5.24
C VAL A 53 15.05 -0.11 -4.09
N VAL A 54 14.20 0.20 -3.13
CA VAL A 54 13.94 -0.63 -1.96
C VAL A 54 12.45 -0.97 -2.00
N PRO A 55 12.05 -2.21 -1.67
CA PRO A 55 10.66 -2.61 -1.68
C PRO A 55 9.76 -1.73 -0.78
N TYR A 56 8.50 -1.61 -1.18
CA TYR A 56 7.46 -0.90 -0.46
C TYR A 56 6.47 -1.90 0.17
N HIS A 57 5.77 -1.45 1.22
CA HIS A 57 4.48 -2.03 1.63
C HIS A 57 3.38 -1.06 1.23
N PHE A 58 2.37 -1.52 0.51
CA PHE A 58 1.16 -0.72 0.27
C PHE A 58 -0.07 -1.61 0.13
N ALA A 59 -1.22 -1.08 0.52
CA ALA A 59 -2.48 -1.79 0.47
C ALA A 59 -3.50 -1.11 -0.44
N ILE A 60 -4.39 -1.93 -1.00
CA ILE A 60 -5.49 -1.53 -1.84
C ILE A 60 -6.78 -2.03 -1.17
N ASN A 61 -7.68 -1.11 -0.86
CA ASN A 61 -9.02 -1.45 -0.41
C ASN A 61 -9.77 -2.17 -1.54
N ILE A 62 -10.33 -3.34 -1.21
CA ILE A 62 -11.26 -4.09 -2.05
C ILE A 62 -12.65 -4.12 -1.38
N PRO A 63 -13.73 -4.51 -2.08
CA PRO A 63 -15.06 -4.52 -1.49
C PRO A 63 -15.13 -5.39 -0.22
N SER A 64 -15.89 -4.92 0.76
CA SER A 64 -15.97 -5.46 2.12
C SER A 64 -16.43 -6.91 2.19
N ASN A 65 -16.98 -7.48 1.11
CA ASN A 65 -17.46 -8.86 1.01
C ASN A 65 -16.68 -9.73 -0.01
N LYS A 66 -15.48 -9.32 -0.43
CA LYS A 66 -14.77 -9.95 -1.55
C LYS A 66 -13.46 -10.67 -1.22
N GLU A 67 -13.05 -10.78 0.03
CA GLU A 67 -11.76 -11.42 0.38
C GLU A 67 -11.60 -12.83 -0.19
N ILE A 68 -12.60 -13.70 -0.09
CA ILE A 68 -12.49 -15.08 -0.57
C ILE A 68 -12.35 -15.12 -2.10
N GLU A 69 -13.12 -14.28 -2.79
CA GLU A 69 -13.08 -14.22 -4.25
C GLU A 69 -11.78 -13.60 -4.75
N ALA A 70 -11.28 -12.56 -4.06
CA ALA A 70 -10.00 -11.93 -4.34
C ALA A 70 -8.84 -12.90 -4.14
N LEU A 71 -8.86 -13.73 -3.08
CA LEU A 71 -7.85 -14.77 -2.87
C LEU A 71 -7.83 -15.76 -4.04
N ASN A 72 -8.99 -16.33 -4.39
CA ASN A 72 -9.07 -17.30 -5.46
C ASN A 72 -8.62 -16.72 -6.80
N TRP A 73 -9.02 -15.48 -7.09
CA TRP A 73 -8.58 -14.75 -8.28
C TRP A 73 -7.07 -14.50 -8.28
N LEU A 74 -6.46 -14.15 -7.13
CA LEU A 74 -5.01 -13.93 -7.02
C LEU A 74 -4.22 -15.22 -7.24
N LYS A 75 -4.67 -16.35 -6.69
CA LYS A 75 -3.95 -17.64 -6.77
C LYS A 75 -3.81 -18.19 -8.19
N GLU A 76 -4.67 -17.77 -9.11
CA GLU A 76 -4.54 -18.09 -10.54
C GLU A 76 -3.42 -17.31 -11.24
N ARG A 77 -2.87 -16.27 -10.59
CA ARG A 77 -2.02 -15.25 -11.20
C ARG A 77 -0.66 -15.11 -10.53
N VAL A 78 -0.62 -15.19 -9.20
CA VAL A 78 0.58 -14.97 -8.39
C VAL A 78 0.62 -15.91 -7.18
N ALA A 79 1.81 -16.10 -6.61
CA ALA A 79 1.97 -16.77 -5.34
C ALA A 79 1.50 -15.85 -4.20
N VAL A 80 0.52 -16.31 -3.42
CA VAL A 80 0.01 -15.61 -2.24
C VAL A 80 0.89 -15.93 -1.03
N LEU A 81 1.12 -14.93 -0.19
CA LEU A 81 1.90 -15.04 1.03
C LEU A 81 0.98 -15.42 2.17
N SER A 82 1.36 -16.46 2.91
CA SER A 82 0.62 -16.94 4.07
C SER A 82 1.32 -16.59 5.37
N PHE A 83 0.54 -16.54 6.46
CA PHE A 83 1.02 -16.40 7.83
C PHE A 83 0.34 -17.45 8.70
N ASP A 84 1.12 -18.22 9.45
CA ASP A 84 0.63 -19.34 10.27
C ASP A 84 -0.30 -20.30 9.51
N GLY A 85 0.01 -20.56 8.24
CA GLY A 85 -0.77 -21.44 7.35
C GLY A 85 -2.03 -20.81 6.74
N ASN A 86 -2.31 -19.54 7.02
CA ASN A 86 -3.48 -18.83 6.49
C ASN A 86 -3.10 -17.89 5.35
N GLU A 87 -3.84 -17.94 4.22
CA GLU A 87 -3.65 -17.04 3.07
C GLU A 87 -4.53 -15.79 3.15
N ILE A 88 -5.62 -15.84 3.93
CA ILE A 88 -6.39 -14.66 4.34
C ILE A 88 -6.04 -14.41 5.80
N ILE A 89 -5.49 -13.23 6.07
CA ILE A 89 -5.12 -12.81 7.41
C ILE A 89 -6.28 -12.03 8.01
N ASP A 90 -6.75 -12.46 9.19
CA ASP A 90 -7.79 -11.76 9.93
C ASP A 90 -7.18 -10.72 10.88
N PHE A 91 -7.49 -9.45 10.63
CA PHE A 91 -7.15 -8.33 11.50
C PHE A 91 -8.39 -7.93 12.28
N SER A 92 -8.80 -8.75 13.25
CA SER A 92 -10.05 -8.57 13.97
C SER A 92 -10.14 -7.21 14.69
N ASN A 93 -9.01 -6.69 15.20
CA ASN A 93 -8.94 -5.37 15.84
C ASN A 93 -9.20 -4.21 14.87
N TRP A 94 -8.97 -4.41 13.57
CA TRP A 94 -9.22 -3.43 12.52
C TRP A 94 -10.51 -3.75 11.75
N ASN A 95 -11.23 -4.80 12.15
CA ASN A 95 -12.40 -5.32 11.45
C ASN A 95 -12.14 -5.48 9.93
N ALA A 96 -11.01 -6.12 9.59
CA ALA A 96 -10.51 -6.21 8.24
C ALA A 96 -9.89 -7.59 7.96
N LYS A 97 -9.89 -7.99 6.68
CA LYS A 97 -9.20 -9.19 6.22
C LYS A 97 -8.27 -8.86 5.06
N ALA A 98 -7.08 -9.43 5.06
CA ALA A 98 -6.03 -9.07 4.11
C ALA A 98 -5.48 -10.29 3.36
N ILE A 99 -4.97 -10.05 2.15
CA ILE A 99 -4.26 -11.03 1.32
C ILE A 99 -3.00 -10.34 0.81
N TYR A 100 -1.87 -11.01 0.95
CA TYR A 100 -0.56 -10.47 0.61
C TYR A 100 0.06 -11.20 -0.57
N PHE A 101 0.76 -10.49 -1.42
CA PHE A 101 1.54 -11.04 -2.51
C PHE A 101 2.70 -10.11 -2.87
N TYR A 102 3.69 -10.64 -3.58
CA TYR A 102 4.77 -9.82 -4.12
C TYR A 102 4.48 -9.41 -5.56
N ASP A 103 4.91 -8.21 -5.91
CA ASP A 103 5.13 -7.83 -7.31
C ASP A 103 6.54 -8.21 -7.80
N ILE A 104 6.94 -7.68 -8.95
CA ILE A 104 8.25 -7.98 -9.55
C ILE A 104 9.41 -7.50 -8.68
N ASP A 105 9.26 -6.33 -8.06
CA ASP A 105 10.30 -5.71 -7.24
C ASP A 105 10.23 -6.15 -5.77
N LYS A 106 9.40 -7.16 -5.47
CA LYS A 106 9.17 -7.66 -4.11
C LYS A 106 8.52 -6.64 -3.18
N ASN A 107 7.78 -5.67 -3.74
CA ASN A 107 6.86 -4.89 -2.93
C ASN A 107 5.83 -5.83 -2.31
N ILE A 108 5.55 -5.62 -1.04
CA ILE A 108 4.48 -6.30 -0.33
C ILE A 108 3.20 -5.58 -0.70
N VAL A 109 2.42 -6.19 -1.59
CA VAL A 109 1.14 -5.67 -2.03
C VAL A 109 0.05 -6.37 -1.23
N GLU A 110 -0.83 -5.57 -0.66
CA GLU A 110 -1.95 -6.04 0.15
C GLU A 110 -3.29 -5.72 -0.51
N PHE A 111 -4.16 -6.71 -0.63
CA PHE A 111 -5.59 -6.48 -0.81
C PHE A 111 -6.28 -6.61 0.53
N ILE A 112 -6.93 -5.54 0.98
CA ILE A 112 -7.59 -5.48 2.29
C ILE A 112 -9.09 -5.20 2.15
N SER A 113 -9.92 -6.05 2.77
CA SER A 113 -11.37 -5.87 2.87
C SER A 113 -11.77 -5.38 4.25
N ARG A 114 -11.90 -4.05 4.39
CA ARG A 114 -12.33 -3.40 5.64
C ARG A 114 -13.84 -3.45 5.76
N LYS A 115 -14.36 -4.02 6.84
CA LYS A 115 -15.82 -4.20 7.01
C LYS A 115 -16.52 -2.90 7.39
N ASN A 116 -15.84 -1.99 8.08
CA ASN A 116 -16.37 -0.69 8.47
C ASN A 116 -16.71 0.22 7.28
N LEU A 117 -16.04 0.03 6.13
CA LEU A 117 -16.38 0.77 4.90
C LEU A 117 -17.77 0.42 4.38
N ASN A 118 -18.27 -0.79 4.66
CA ASN A 118 -19.56 -1.30 4.19
C ASN A 118 -19.76 -1.14 2.66
N LEU A 119 -18.68 -1.25 1.89
CA LEU A 119 -18.67 -1.14 0.43
C LEU A 119 -18.73 -2.54 -0.17
N ASN A 120 -19.94 -3.08 -0.31
CA ASN A 120 -20.16 -4.41 -0.86
C ASN A 120 -20.35 -4.37 -2.38
N SER A 121 -20.00 -5.46 -3.06
CA SER A 121 -20.28 -5.65 -4.49
C SER A 121 -20.87 -7.03 -4.76
N SER A 122 -21.80 -7.11 -5.72
CA SER A 122 -22.33 -8.37 -6.25
C SER A 122 -21.58 -8.85 -7.50
N LEU A 123 -20.75 -8.01 -8.11
CA LEU A 123 -19.98 -8.34 -9.30
C LEU A 123 -18.87 -9.34 -8.97
N LYS A 124 -18.44 -10.13 -9.96
CA LYS A 124 -17.27 -10.99 -9.81
C LYS A 124 -16.00 -10.17 -9.61
N PHE A 125 -15.09 -10.65 -8.77
CA PHE A 125 -13.87 -9.93 -8.44
C PHE A 125 -12.95 -9.81 -9.65
N SER A 126 -12.44 -8.60 -9.82
CA SER A 126 -11.27 -8.24 -10.62
C SER A 126 -10.72 -6.95 -10.04
N THR A 127 -9.53 -6.56 -10.44
CA THR A 127 -8.92 -5.27 -10.04
C THR A 127 -9.75 -4.05 -10.40
N LYS A 128 -10.74 -4.16 -11.31
CA LYS A 128 -11.75 -3.12 -11.56
C LYS A 128 -12.65 -2.81 -10.37
N LEU A 129 -12.73 -3.72 -9.39
CA LEU A 129 -13.44 -3.51 -8.13
C LEU A 129 -12.55 -2.90 -7.03
N SER A 130 -11.27 -2.62 -7.29
CA SER A 130 -10.42 -1.90 -6.33
C SER A 130 -11.06 -0.54 -6.02
N ILE A 131 -11.07 -0.17 -4.74
CA ILE A 131 -11.72 1.06 -4.25
C ILE A 131 -10.72 2.21 -4.26
N ASN A 132 -9.57 2.02 -3.62
CA ASN A 132 -8.51 3.03 -3.52
C ASN A 132 -7.22 2.39 -2.96
N ILE A 133 -6.09 3.06 -3.11
CA ILE A 133 -4.87 2.77 -2.34
C ILE A 133 -5.11 3.26 -0.91
N SER A 134 -5.02 2.37 0.07
CA SER A 134 -5.44 2.60 1.44
C SER A 134 -4.31 2.57 2.45
N GLU A 135 -3.12 2.10 2.07
CA GLU A 135 -1.96 2.11 2.96
C GLU A 135 -0.66 2.38 2.20
N ILE A 136 0.28 3.03 2.86
CA ILE A 136 1.69 3.09 2.46
C ILE A 136 2.58 3.00 3.71
N GLY A 137 3.59 2.13 3.64
CA GLY A 137 4.61 1.99 4.67
C GLY A 137 5.53 3.22 4.76
N ILE A 138 5.74 3.73 5.97
CA ILE A 138 6.77 4.72 6.29
C ILE A 138 7.74 4.10 7.28
N VAL A 139 9.00 4.02 6.89
CA VAL A 139 10.04 3.35 7.68
C VAL A 139 10.87 4.40 8.37
N THR A 140 10.87 4.41 9.70
CA THR A 140 11.60 5.42 10.47
C THR A 140 12.33 4.75 11.62
N ASP A 141 13.20 5.50 12.30
CA ASP A 141 13.71 5.14 13.60
C ASP A 141 13.14 6.01 14.74
N ASN A 142 12.28 6.97 14.38
CA ASN A 142 11.54 7.84 15.29
C ASN A 142 10.09 8.04 14.78
N ILE A 143 9.14 7.30 15.37
CA ILE A 143 7.73 7.34 14.95
C ILE A 143 7.08 8.67 15.36
N GLU A 144 7.38 9.18 16.55
CA GLU A 144 6.81 10.43 17.06
C GLU A 144 7.17 11.61 16.16
N GLU A 145 8.46 11.75 15.78
CA GLU A 145 8.90 12.81 14.86
C GLU A 145 8.25 12.69 13.46
N THR A 146 8.04 11.45 13.00
CA THR A 146 7.38 11.19 11.71
C THR A 146 5.91 11.59 11.77
N TYR A 147 5.22 11.24 12.86
CA TYR A 147 3.84 11.63 13.10
C TYR A 147 3.69 13.16 13.24
N ASP A 148 4.58 13.80 13.99
CA ASP A 148 4.64 15.25 14.15
C ASP A 148 4.82 15.97 12.81
N SER A 149 5.56 15.36 11.88
CA SER A 149 5.71 15.90 10.53
C SER A 149 4.43 15.78 9.70
N LEU A 150 3.67 14.69 9.86
CA LEU A 150 2.38 14.51 9.19
C LEU A 150 1.34 15.51 9.69
N ILE A 151 1.19 15.67 11.01
CA ILE A 151 0.17 16.58 11.59
C ILE A 151 0.41 18.06 11.24
N LYS A 152 1.64 18.44 10.90
CA LYS A 152 1.99 19.79 10.43
C LYS A 152 1.45 20.07 9.03
N ILE A 153 1.35 19.04 8.18
CA ILE A 153 0.78 19.15 6.83
C ILE A 153 -0.75 19.21 6.92
N ASN A 154 -1.36 18.22 7.60
CA ASN A 154 -2.80 18.16 7.76
C ASN A 154 -3.19 17.36 9.01
N LYS A 155 -4.33 17.70 9.62
CA LYS A 155 -4.82 17.01 10.83
C LYS A 155 -5.09 15.55 10.51
N ILE A 156 -4.48 14.67 11.30
CA ILE A 156 -4.65 13.23 11.23
C ILE A 156 -4.51 12.63 12.62
N SER A 157 -5.22 11.53 12.85
CA SER A 157 -5.27 10.87 14.15
C SER A 157 -4.57 9.51 14.08
N VAL A 158 -4.07 9.05 15.22
CA VAL A 158 -3.64 7.66 15.39
C VAL A 158 -4.86 6.75 15.25
N PHE A 159 -4.78 5.80 14.33
CA PHE A 159 -5.78 4.76 14.13
C PHE A 159 -5.53 3.57 15.07
N SER A 160 -4.28 3.15 15.20
CA SER A 160 -3.87 2.01 16.03
C SER A 160 -2.37 2.01 16.30
N GLY A 161 -1.92 1.27 17.32
CA GLY A 161 -0.50 1.11 17.66
C GLY A 161 0.01 2.12 18.67
N ASP A 162 1.34 2.30 18.68
CA ASP A 162 2.10 3.12 19.63
C ASP A 162 3.26 3.85 18.92
N PHE A 163 3.96 4.73 19.63
CA PHE A 163 5.10 5.47 19.09
C PHE A 163 6.44 4.75 19.26
N ASP A 164 6.45 3.51 19.76
CA ASP A 164 7.68 2.76 20.01
C ASP A 164 8.04 1.88 18.82
N ARG A 165 7.09 1.04 18.37
CA ARG A 165 7.35 -0.03 17.41
C ARG A 165 6.59 0.15 16.11
N PHE A 166 5.34 0.57 16.18
CA PHE A 166 4.43 0.61 15.04
C PHE A 166 3.26 1.54 15.33
N CYS A 167 2.97 2.46 14.41
CA CYS A 167 1.82 3.35 14.48
C CYS A 167 1.11 3.39 13.12
N ALA A 168 -0.19 3.06 13.12
CA ALA A 168 -1.06 3.30 11.98
C ALA A 168 -1.77 4.64 12.19
N VAL A 169 -1.66 5.55 11.22
CA VAL A 169 -2.12 6.94 11.32
C VAL A 169 -3.05 7.24 10.15
N GLY A 170 -4.30 7.63 10.43
CA GLY A 170 -5.34 7.87 9.42
C GLY A 170 -6.68 7.22 9.75
N ASP A 171 -7.34 6.67 8.74
CA ASP A 171 -8.63 5.99 8.86
C ASP A 171 -8.76 4.84 7.83
N ASP A 172 -9.91 4.15 7.81
CA ASP A 172 -10.16 3.01 6.92
C ASP A 172 -10.04 3.35 5.41
N GLN A 173 -10.05 4.64 5.04
CA GLN A 173 -9.85 5.08 3.66
C GLN A 173 -8.37 5.27 3.32
N GLY A 174 -7.51 5.54 4.30
CA GLY A 174 -6.09 5.80 4.09
C GLY A 174 -5.31 5.79 5.39
N LEU A 175 -4.22 5.03 5.43
CA LEU A 175 -3.29 4.96 6.56
C LEU A 175 -1.85 5.17 6.11
N PHE A 176 -1.09 5.88 6.93
CA PHE A 176 0.34 5.75 6.99
C PHE A 176 0.70 4.65 7.98
N ILE A 177 1.42 3.63 7.51
CA ILE A 177 1.90 2.52 8.33
C ILE A 177 3.33 2.85 8.76
N ILE A 178 3.47 3.54 9.89
CA ILE A 178 4.76 4.03 10.39
C ILE A 178 5.40 2.93 11.23
N VAL A 179 6.59 2.47 10.83
CA VAL A 179 7.25 1.33 11.46
C VAL A 179 8.67 1.69 11.87
N ASN A 180 9.02 1.32 13.12
CA ASN A 180 10.38 1.44 13.62
C ASN A 180 11.23 0.26 13.15
N ASN A 181 12.15 0.49 12.21
CA ASN A 181 13.00 -0.57 11.64
C ASN A 181 13.97 -1.22 12.63
N LYS A 182 14.18 -0.63 13.81
CA LYS A 182 14.99 -1.24 14.88
C LYS A 182 14.26 -2.39 15.59
N PHE A 183 12.93 -2.44 15.52
CA PHE A 183 12.10 -3.35 16.34
C PHE A 183 11.14 -4.24 15.55
N LYS A 184 10.99 -4.01 14.25
CA LYS A 184 9.97 -4.67 13.43
C LYS A 184 10.56 -5.13 12.09
N LYS A 185 9.90 -6.14 11.55
CA LYS A 185 10.05 -6.66 10.19
C LYS A 185 8.70 -6.56 9.49
N TRP A 186 8.68 -6.53 8.16
CA TRP A 186 7.42 -6.50 7.44
C TRP A 186 6.63 -7.78 7.69
N PHE A 187 5.35 -7.63 7.96
CA PHE A 187 4.39 -8.73 7.99
C PHE A 187 3.90 -8.99 6.55
N PRO A 188 3.57 -10.23 6.13
CA PRO A 188 3.58 -11.48 6.90
C PRO A 188 4.92 -12.24 6.92
N THR A 189 5.84 -11.90 6.04
CA THR A 189 7.01 -12.73 5.68
C THR A 189 8.23 -12.51 6.56
N GLY A 190 8.25 -11.44 7.34
CA GLY A 190 9.41 -11.05 8.12
C GLY A 190 10.53 -10.46 7.27
N ASP A 191 10.20 -9.82 6.15
CA ASP A 191 11.20 -9.11 5.34
C ASP A 191 11.81 -7.95 6.13
N LEU A 192 13.06 -7.62 5.80
CA LEU A 192 13.72 -6.47 6.39
C LEU A 192 13.02 -5.18 5.96
N ILE A 193 12.93 -4.25 6.90
CA ILE A 193 12.31 -2.95 6.68
C ILE A 193 13.42 -1.94 6.39
N GLU A 194 13.40 -1.38 5.20
CA GLU A 194 14.34 -0.38 4.73
C GLU A 194 13.60 0.87 4.26
N GLN A 195 14.28 2.03 4.30
CA GLN A 195 13.67 3.30 3.92
C GLN A 195 13.52 3.40 2.40
N SER A 196 12.28 3.49 1.95
CA SER A 196 11.94 3.58 0.53
C SER A 196 11.35 4.94 0.23
N ASP A 197 12.02 5.75 -0.61
CA ASP A 197 11.47 7.05 -0.99
C ASP A 197 10.18 6.88 -1.79
N PHE A 198 9.17 7.71 -1.52
CA PHE A 198 7.94 7.78 -2.31
C PHE A 198 7.42 9.20 -2.36
N SER A 199 6.42 9.46 -3.20
CA SER A 199 5.65 10.71 -3.14
C SER A 199 4.16 10.40 -3.10
N ILE A 200 3.43 11.26 -2.41
CA ILE A 200 1.99 11.10 -2.25
C ILE A 200 1.29 12.43 -2.57
N LYS A 201 0.11 12.34 -3.18
CA LYS A 201 -0.81 13.48 -3.34
C LYS A 201 -2.23 13.12 -2.94
N GLY A 202 -2.96 14.11 -2.48
CA GLY A 202 -4.37 14.02 -2.07
C GLY A 202 -4.64 14.91 -0.87
N ASP A 203 -5.19 14.34 0.21
CA ASP A 203 -5.32 15.05 1.49
C ASP A 203 -3.96 15.40 2.11
N PHE A 204 -2.91 14.69 1.68
CA PHE A 204 -1.51 14.90 2.02
C PHE A 204 -0.69 15.03 0.74
N ASN A 205 0.21 16.02 0.70
CA ASN A 205 1.06 16.31 -0.46
C ASN A 205 2.50 16.42 0.02
N PHE A 206 3.25 15.32 -0.05
CA PHE A 206 4.65 15.30 0.40
C PHE A 206 5.47 14.25 -0.35
N LYS A 207 6.79 14.40 -0.22
CA LYS A 207 7.78 13.38 -0.58
C LYS A 207 8.39 12.80 0.68
N TYR A 208 8.45 11.49 0.78
CA TYR A 208 9.30 10.83 1.76
C TYR A 208 10.64 10.58 1.10
N THR A 209 11.70 11.21 1.59
CA THR A 209 13.05 11.03 1.03
C THR A 209 14.11 11.03 2.11
N ASN A 210 15.03 10.07 2.06
CA ASN A 210 16.13 9.95 3.03
C ASN A 210 15.64 10.03 4.49
N GLY A 211 14.55 9.32 4.78
CA GLY A 211 13.99 9.25 6.13
C GLY A 211 13.11 10.44 6.54
N LYS A 212 12.88 11.42 5.66
CA LYS A 212 12.20 12.68 6.01
C LYS A 212 10.99 12.96 5.14
N ILE A 213 9.95 13.53 5.76
CA ILE A 213 8.78 14.06 5.08
C ILE A 213 9.09 15.50 4.64
N ILE A 214 8.95 15.77 3.34
CA ILE A 214 9.11 17.08 2.73
C ILE A 214 7.79 17.44 2.05
N GLU A 215 7.05 18.38 2.63
CA GLU A 215 5.81 18.89 2.04
C GLU A 215 6.08 19.48 0.66
N VAL A 216 5.18 19.21 -0.28
CA VAL A 216 5.20 19.80 -1.62
C VAL A 216 3.92 20.58 -1.84
N SER A 217 4.10 21.84 -2.23
CA SER A 217 3.03 22.77 -2.62
C SER A 217 2.28 22.33 -3.87
#